data_AF-A0A3C1ZBL6-F1
#
_entry.id   AF-A0A3C1ZBL6-F1
#
_cell.length_a   1.000
_cell.length_b   1.000
_cell.length_c   1.000
_cell.angle_alpha   90.00
_cell.angle_beta   90.00
_cell.angle_gamma   90.00
#
_symmetry.space_group_name_H-M   'P 1'
#
loop_
_entity.id
_entity.type
_entity.pdbx_description
1 polymer ?
#
loop_
_entity_poly.entity_id
_entity_poly.type
_entity_poly.pdbx_seq_one_letter_code
_entity_poly.pdbx_strand_id
1 'polypeptide(L)'
;LTPPTKETPSLLSLDEVETVFHEFGHALHGMLTKAPFRGLEGTNVDRDLVEMPSQLNEHWAYAPEVLKNYARHYRTGEVIPQALLDKILESRKFNQGFMTTELVGAALLDIEWHKLNWCKDIDVRAFERSVARRLHMPTEVQFRYRSPYFKHIFDNDQYSCGYYTYLWSQVLEADAFKRFEQEGVMNRAVADDYRHLILEAGDTDDAMTLYKRFRGQEPTADALLHNRGLK
;
A
#
# COMPACT_ATOMS: atom_id res chain seq x y z
N LEU A 1 8.71 5.55 12.55
CA LEU A 1 7.83 6.37 13.41
C LEU A 1 8.67 7.31 14.24
N THR A 2 8.26 8.57 14.33
CA THR A 2 8.96 9.66 15.01
C THR A 2 9.01 9.40 16.51
N PRO A 3 10.19 9.34 17.16
CA PRO A 3 10.29 9.04 18.58
C PRO A 3 9.73 10.19 19.45
N PRO A 4 9.26 9.89 20.67
CA PRO A 4 8.86 10.91 21.63
C PRO A 4 10.08 11.71 22.14
N THR A 5 9.79 12.84 22.78
CA THR A 5 10.75 13.56 23.63
C THR A 5 10.42 13.32 25.10
N LYS A 6 11.22 13.87 26.03
CA LYS A 6 10.90 13.79 27.46
C LYS A 6 9.59 14.50 27.81
N GLU A 7 9.25 15.56 27.08
CA GLU A 7 8.11 16.44 27.38
C GLU A 7 6.93 16.27 26.42
N THR A 8 7.12 15.60 25.28
CA THR A 8 6.10 15.47 24.22
C THR A 8 6.02 14.02 23.75
N PRO A 9 4.80 13.45 23.63
CA PRO A 9 4.63 12.10 23.07
C PRO A 9 5.09 12.05 21.61
N SER A 10 5.11 10.83 21.04
CA SER A 10 5.29 10.66 19.60
C SER A 10 4.10 11.31 18.88
N LEU A 11 4.37 12.33 18.08
CA LEU A 11 3.39 12.97 17.21
C LEU A 11 3.68 12.52 15.79
N LEU A 12 2.73 11.82 15.18
CA LEU A 12 2.90 11.20 13.89
C LEU A 12 2.41 12.12 12.77
N SER A 13 3.15 12.12 11.66
CA SER A 13 2.67 12.64 10.38
C SER A 13 1.54 11.76 9.82
N LEU A 14 0.79 12.26 8.82
CA LEU A 14 -0.24 11.46 8.15
C LEU A 14 0.35 10.22 7.49
N ASP A 15 1.50 10.35 6.83
CA ASP A 15 2.24 9.24 6.22
C ASP A 15 2.61 8.16 7.26
N GLU A 16 2.98 8.56 8.47
CA GLU A 16 3.28 7.62 9.55
C GLU A 16 2.03 6.95 10.12
N VAL A 17 0.89 7.65 10.16
CA VAL A 17 -0.39 7.04 10.53
C VAL A 17 -0.80 6.01 9.48
N GLU A 18 -0.75 6.38 8.20
CA GLU A 18 -1.00 5.46 7.07
C GLU A 18 -0.09 4.23 7.15
N THR A 19 1.20 4.42 7.41
CA THR A 19 2.17 3.33 7.64
C THR A 19 1.74 2.42 8.78
N VAL A 20 1.23 2.95 9.90
CA VAL A 20 0.74 2.11 11.01
C VAL A 20 -0.47 1.28 10.58
N PHE A 21 -1.40 1.85 9.82
CA PHE A 21 -2.54 1.09 9.29
C PHE A 21 -2.10 0.02 8.28
N HIS A 22 -1.14 0.35 7.42
CA HIS A 22 -0.54 -0.60 6.48
C HIS A 22 0.00 -1.85 7.20
N GLU A 23 0.92 -1.65 8.15
CA GLU A 23 1.52 -2.75 8.91
C GLU A 23 0.49 -3.51 9.75
N PHE A 24 -0.54 -2.80 10.25
CA PHE A 24 -1.61 -3.44 11.00
C PHE A 24 -2.51 -4.31 10.09
N GLY A 25 -2.66 -3.99 8.80
CA GLY A 25 -3.34 -4.85 7.85
C GLY A 25 -2.60 -6.17 7.61
N HIS A 26 -1.26 -6.14 7.51
CA HIS A 26 -0.46 -7.36 7.53
C HIS A 26 -0.61 -8.13 8.85
N ALA A 27 -0.62 -7.42 9.98
CA ALA A 27 -0.81 -8.05 11.29
C ALA A 27 -2.18 -8.73 11.38
N LEU A 28 -3.26 -8.12 10.87
CA LEU A 28 -4.58 -8.73 10.80
C LEU A 28 -4.57 -9.99 9.92
N HIS A 29 -3.90 -9.93 8.76
CA HIS A 29 -3.78 -11.08 7.86
C HIS A 29 -3.05 -12.26 8.54
N GLY A 30 -1.97 -11.97 9.28
CA GLY A 30 -1.25 -12.98 10.05
C GLY A 30 -2.02 -13.50 11.27
N MET A 31 -2.69 -12.64 12.03
CA MET A 31 -3.36 -13.01 13.28
C MET A 31 -4.69 -13.76 13.06
N LEU A 32 -5.39 -13.49 11.96
CA LEU A 32 -6.73 -14.02 11.73
C LEU A 32 -6.75 -15.29 10.88
N THR A 33 -5.64 -15.67 10.25
CA THR A 33 -5.55 -16.88 9.41
C THR A 33 -6.13 -18.13 10.09
N LYS A 34 -6.85 -18.92 9.30
CA LYS A 34 -7.35 -20.25 9.66
C LYS A 34 -6.88 -21.32 8.68
N ALA A 35 -5.92 -21.00 7.81
CA ALA A 35 -5.32 -21.97 6.92
C ALA A 35 -4.75 -23.17 7.71
N PRO A 36 -4.96 -24.41 7.23
CA PRO A 36 -4.62 -25.61 8.01
C PRO A 36 -3.12 -25.95 7.99
N PHE A 37 -2.33 -25.32 7.12
CA PHE A 37 -0.92 -25.61 6.94
C PHE A 37 -0.08 -24.34 7.08
N ARG A 38 1.03 -24.44 7.82
CA ARG A 38 1.97 -23.33 8.05
C ARG A 38 2.44 -22.65 6.77
N GLY A 39 2.65 -23.41 5.71
CA GLY A 39 3.09 -22.86 4.42
C GLY A 39 2.04 -22.03 3.69
N LEU A 40 0.78 -22.08 4.12
CA LEU A 40 -0.35 -21.38 3.51
C LEU A 40 -0.97 -20.35 4.47
N GLU A 41 -0.45 -20.21 5.69
CA GLU A 41 -1.08 -19.39 6.72
C GLU A 41 -0.67 -17.92 6.61
N GLY A 42 -1.63 -17.03 6.88
CA GLY A 42 -1.42 -15.60 7.02
C GLY A 42 -0.86 -14.98 5.76
N THR A 43 0.27 -14.28 5.89
CA THR A 43 0.90 -13.55 4.78
C THR A 43 1.70 -14.44 3.83
N ASN A 44 1.67 -15.78 3.98
CA ASN A 44 2.26 -16.72 3.04
C ASN A 44 1.36 -16.93 1.82
N VAL A 45 1.03 -15.84 1.13
CA VAL A 45 0.27 -15.82 -0.13
C VAL A 45 1.15 -15.32 -1.27
N ASP A 46 0.64 -15.39 -2.49
CA ASP A 46 1.27 -14.76 -3.64
C ASP A 46 1.66 -13.30 -3.35
N ARG A 47 2.88 -12.92 -3.73
CA ARG A 47 3.44 -11.60 -3.45
C ARG A 47 2.59 -10.48 -4.05
N ASP A 48 1.93 -10.75 -5.16
CA ASP A 48 1.03 -9.83 -5.87
C ASP A 48 -0.30 -9.59 -5.12
N LEU A 49 -0.62 -10.43 -4.12
CA LEU A 49 -1.76 -10.28 -3.22
C LEU A 49 -1.37 -9.78 -1.83
N VAL A 50 -0.15 -10.06 -1.34
CA VAL A 50 0.20 -9.86 0.08
C VAL A 50 0.05 -8.41 0.54
N GLU A 51 0.24 -7.43 -0.36
CA GLU A 51 0.08 -6.00 -0.09
C GLU A 51 -1.38 -5.54 -0.11
N MET A 52 -2.32 -6.34 -0.65
CA MET A 52 -3.71 -5.93 -0.72
C MET A 52 -4.32 -5.76 0.68
N PRO A 53 -4.15 -6.69 1.65
CA PRO A 53 -4.69 -6.49 3.00
C PRO A 53 -4.07 -5.33 3.77
N SER A 54 -2.77 -5.06 3.59
CA SER A 54 -2.11 -3.91 4.22
C SER A 54 -2.65 -2.60 3.66
N GLN A 55 -2.66 -2.46 2.33
CA GLN A 55 -3.13 -1.25 1.66
C GLN A 55 -4.63 -0.99 1.84
N LEU A 56 -5.46 -2.04 1.80
CA LEU A 56 -6.90 -1.89 2.04
C LEU A 56 -7.17 -1.30 3.43
N ASN A 57 -6.38 -1.68 4.43
CA ASN A 57 -6.52 -1.16 5.79
C ASN A 57 -6.11 0.32 5.91
N GLU A 58 -5.26 0.85 5.01
CA GLU A 58 -4.87 2.27 5.00
C GLU A 58 -6.06 3.21 4.81
N HIS A 59 -7.08 2.80 4.07
CA HIS A 59 -8.28 3.62 3.87
C HIS A 59 -9.00 3.96 5.19
N TRP A 60 -8.89 3.11 6.21
CA TRP A 60 -9.46 3.36 7.54
C TRP A 60 -8.68 4.40 8.33
N ALA A 61 -7.41 4.68 7.99
CA ALA A 61 -6.70 5.84 8.54
C ALA A 61 -7.46 7.16 8.23
N TYR A 62 -8.29 7.12 7.21
CA TYR A 62 -8.79 8.25 6.47
C TYR A 62 -10.33 8.31 6.43
N ALA A 63 -11.00 7.22 6.82
CA ALA A 63 -12.45 7.20 6.99
C ALA A 63 -12.88 8.22 8.06
N PRO A 64 -13.78 9.18 7.78
CA PRO A 64 -14.13 10.24 8.72
C PRO A 64 -14.58 9.75 10.10
N GLU A 65 -15.27 8.61 10.16
CA GLU A 65 -15.74 7.99 11.40
C GLU A 65 -14.63 7.37 12.25
N VAL A 66 -13.58 6.83 11.61
CA VAL A 66 -12.39 6.32 12.30
C VAL A 66 -11.46 7.47 12.68
N LEU A 67 -11.24 8.40 11.76
CA LEU A 67 -10.33 9.53 11.94
C LEU A 67 -10.76 10.42 13.10
N LYS A 68 -12.06 10.76 13.21
CA LYS A 68 -12.58 11.53 14.36
C LYS A 68 -12.38 10.85 15.71
N ASN A 69 -12.22 9.52 15.71
CA ASN A 69 -11.98 8.79 16.95
C ASN A 69 -10.55 9.01 17.47
N TYR A 70 -9.55 8.94 16.59
CA TYR A 70 -8.13 9.01 16.97
C TYR A 70 -7.52 10.41 16.83
N ALA A 71 -8.01 11.26 15.91
CA ALA A 71 -7.47 12.58 15.66
C ALA A 71 -7.92 13.59 16.72
N ARG A 72 -7.27 13.52 17.89
CA ARG A 72 -7.51 14.38 19.05
C ARG A 72 -6.26 15.13 19.41
N HIS A 73 -6.42 16.39 19.80
CA HIS A 73 -5.28 17.20 20.23
C HIS A 73 -4.67 16.60 21.51
N TYR A 74 -3.37 16.28 21.47
CA TYR A 74 -2.74 15.45 22.49
C TYR A 74 -2.76 16.05 23.91
N ARG A 75 -2.89 17.38 24.05
CA ARG A 75 -2.99 18.03 25.37
C ARG A 75 -4.42 18.23 25.85
N THR A 76 -5.34 18.54 24.94
CA THR A 76 -6.71 18.98 25.30
C THR A 76 -7.76 17.90 25.09
N GLY A 77 -7.46 16.85 24.32
CA GLY A 77 -8.40 15.79 23.95
C GLY A 77 -9.48 16.22 22.94
N GLU A 78 -9.45 17.49 22.51
CA GLU A 78 -10.39 18.04 21.53
C GLU A 78 -10.26 17.33 20.19
N VAL A 79 -11.40 16.97 19.61
CA VAL A 79 -11.47 16.33 18.29
C VAL A 79 -11.05 17.34 17.23
N ILE A 80 -10.34 16.87 16.20
CA ILE A 80 -10.00 17.68 15.02
C ILE A 80 -11.25 18.40 14.47
N PRO A 81 -11.20 19.72 14.23
CA PRO A 81 -12.29 20.45 13.63
C PRO A 81 -12.66 19.91 12.24
N GLN A 82 -13.96 19.85 11.92
CA GLN A 82 -14.44 19.35 10.63
C GLN A 82 -13.78 20.07 9.45
N ALA A 83 -13.60 21.39 9.53
CA ALA A 83 -12.97 22.17 8.46
C ALA A 83 -11.50 21.80 8.20
N LEU A 84 -10.78 21.26 9.18
CA LEU A 84 -9.41 20.74 8.96
C LEU A 84 -9.44 19.32 8.42
N LEU A 85 -10.39 18.50 8.87
CA LEU A 85 -10.63 17.18 8.31
C LEU A 85 -10.93 17.28 6.81
N ASP A 86 -11.87 18.13 6.42
CA ASP A 86 -12.25 18.33 5.01
C ASP A 86 -11.02 18.69 4.15
N LYS A 87 -10.14 19.56 4.64
CA LYS A 87 -8.88 19.91 3.95
C LYS A 87 -7.94 18.73 3.79
N ILE A 88 -7.82 17.85 4.81
CA ILE A 88 -7.02 16.63 4.71
C ILE A 88 -7.60 15.73 3.62
N LEU A 89 -8.92 15.53 3.60
CA LEU A 89 -9.62 14.73 2.59
C LEU A 89 -9.43 15.29 1.17
N GLU A 90 -9.60 16.60 1.00
CA GLU A 90 -9.43 17.30 -0.28
C GLU A 90 -7.97 17.26 -0.78
N SER A 91 -7.01 17.26 0.14
CA SER A 91 -5.58 17.21 -0.20
C SER A 91 -5.09 15.83 -0.65
N ARG A 92 -5.88 14.75 -0.59
CA ARG A 92 -5.41 13.40 -0.93
C ARG A 92 -4.88 13.24 -2.35
N LYS A 93 -5.41 14.04 -3.29
CA LYS A 93 -4.96 14.05 -4.69
C LYS A 93 -3.77 14.98 -4.92
N PHE A 94 -3.43 15.81 -3.93
CA PHE A 94 -2.24 16.66 -4.00
C PHE A 94 -0.99 15.78 -4.15
N ASN A 95 -0.05 16.22 -4.99
CA ASN A 95 1.23 15.57 -5.22
C ASN A 95 1.19 14.14 -5.81
N GLN A 96 0.03 13.62 -6.19
CA GLN A 96 -0.09 12.27 -6.78
C GLN A 96 0.74 12.10 -8.05
N GLY A 97 0.96 13.16 -8.83
CA GLY A 97 1.88 13.13 -9.98
C GLY A 97 3.31 12.78 -9.57
N PHE A 98 3.85 13.40 -8.52
CA PHE A 98 5.17 13.08 -7.98
C PHE A 98 5.20 11.66 -7.41
N MET A 99 4.29 11.36 -6.46
CA MET A 99 4.25 10.08 -5.75
C MET A 99 4.08 8.88 -6.69
N THR A 100 3.21 9.00 -7.70
CA THR A 100 3.02 7.96 -8.70
C THR A 100 4.26 7.80 -9.57
N THR A 101 4.88 8.91 -9.99
CA THR A 101 6.07 8.88 -10.86
C THR A 101 7.27 8.23 -10.17
N GLU A 102 7.57 8.59 -8.92
CA GLU A 102 8.71 8.01 -8.21
C GLU A 102 8.51 6.52 -7.90
N LEU A 103 7.27 6.09 -7.63
CA LEU A 103 6.90 4.70 -7.34
C LEU A 103 6.95 3.83 -8.60
N VAL A 104 6.27 4.25 -9.67
CA VAL A 104 6.30 3.56 -10.97
C VAL A 104 7.72 3.53 -11.51
N GLY A 105 8.46 4.63 -11.40
CA GLY A 105 9.87 4.69 -11.78
C GLY A 105 10.70 3.65 -11.03
N ALA A 106 10.55 3.52 -9.71
CA ALA A 106 11.29 2.55 -8.91
C ALA A 106 10.91 1.09 -9.26
N ALA A 107 9.63 0.81 -9.50
CA ALA A 107 9.16 -0.51 -9.94
C ALA A 107 9.72 -0.89 -11.32
N LEU A 108 9.80 0.07 -12.24
CA LEU A 108 10.40 -0.16 -13.55
C LEU A 108 11.93 -0.27 -13.45
N LEU A 109 12.59 0.49 -12.56
CA LEU A 109 14.02 0.34 -12.30
C LEU A 109 14.35 -1.06 -11.80
N ASP A 110 13.56 -1.60 -10.87
CA ASP A 110 13.65 -2.98 -10.39
C ASP A 110 13.59 -3.99 -11.55
N ILE A 111 12.55 -3.90 -12.40
CA ILE A 111 12.41 -4.76 -13.58
C ILE A 111 13.63 -4.66 -14.51
N GLU A 112 14.15 -3.44 -14.73
CA GLU A 112 15.32 -3.24 -15.60
C GLU A 112 16.60 -3.85 -15.00
N TRP A 113 16.78 -3.82 -13.67
CA TRP A 113 17.89 -4.53 -13.00
C TRP A 113 17.81 -6.03 -13.24
N HIS A 114 16.61 -6.61 -13.12
CA HIS A 114 16.40 -8.06 -13.21
C HIS A 114 16.34 -8.59 -14.65
N LYS A 115 16.37 -7.71 -15.66
CA LYS A 115 16.61 -8.07 -17.07
C LYS A 115 18.09 -8.25 -17.40
N LEU A 116 18.99 -7.75 -16.55
CA LEU A 116 20.42 -7.88 -16.81
C LEU A 116 20.85 -9.33 -16.62
N ASN A 117 21.54 -9.86 -17.62
CA ASN A 117 22.30 -11.11 -17.46
C ASN A 117 23.48 -10.87 -16.51
N TRP A 118 24.06 -11.96 -15.99
CA TRP A 118 25.23 -11.89 -15.13
C TRP A 118 26.34 -11.05 -15.77
N CYS A 119 26.71 -9.97 -15.10
CA CYS A 119 27.70 -9.01 -15.58
C CYS A 119 28.64 -8.63 -14.45
N LYS A 120 29.93 -8.63 -14.78
CA LYS A 120 30.96 -8.03 -13.94
C LYS A 120 31.04 -6.54 -14.30
N ASP A 121 31.10 -5.69 -13.28
CA ASP A 121 31.42 -4.27 -13.39
C ASP A 121 30.34 -3.35 -14.02
N ILE A 122 29.12 -3.32 -13.43
CA ILE A 122 28.12 -2.28 -13.75
C ILE A 122 28.44 -0.96 -13.04
N ASP A 123 28.51 0.15 -13.79
CA ASP A 123 28.32 1.49 -13.21
C ASP A 123 26.84 1.72 -12.89
N VAL A 124 26.49 1.54 -11.62
CA VAL A 124 25.14 1.67 -11.08
C VAL A 124 24.51 3.02 -11.44
N ARG A 125 25.27 4.12 -11.35
CA ARG A 125 24.71 5.45 -11.63
C ARG A 125 24.48 5.66 -13.11
N ALA A 126 25.37 5.14 -13.97
CA ALA A 126 25.16 5.19 -15.41
C ALA A 126 23.95 4.36 -15.83
N PHE A 127 23.77 3.18 -15.22
CA PHE A 127 22.60 2.35 -15.44
C PHE A 127 21.30 3.06 -15.06
N GLU A 128 21.19 3.57 -13.82
CA GLU A 128 20.02 4.34 -13.35
C GLU A 128 19.68 5.51 -14.29
N ARG A 129 20.68 6.30 -14.70
CA ARG A 129 20.48 7.42 -15.65
C ARG A 129 19.97 6.93 -17.00
N SER A 130 20.45 5.77 -17.47
CA SER A 130 20.00 5.19 -18.74
C SER A 130 18.54 4.76 -18.66
N VAL A 131 18.13 4.16 -17.54
CA VAL A 131 16.75 3.74 -17.28
C VAL A 131 15.83 4.96 -17.20
N ALA A 132 16.16 5.96 -16.38
CA ALA A 132 15.38 7.19 -16.25
C ALA A 132 15.16 7.89 -17.61
N ARG A 133 16.19 7.91 -18.48
CA ARG A 133 16.08 8.44 -19.84
C ARG A 133 15.14 7.62 -20.73
N ARG A 134 15.23 6.28 -20.70
CA ARG A 134 14.33 5.40 -21.47
C ARG A 134 12.87 5.53 -21.02
N LEU A 135 12.65 5.73 -19.73
CA LEU A 135 11.33 5.92 -19.13
C LEU A 135 10.77 7.34 -19.31
N HIS A 136 11.54 8.25 -19.93
CA HIS A 136 11.17 9.67 -20.05
C HIS A 136 10.81 10.31 -18.71
N MET A 137 11.50 9.93 -17.63
CA MET A 137 11.22 10.49 -16.30
C MET A 137 11.50 12.01 -16.28
N PRO A 138 10.63 12.81 -15.65
CA PRO A 138 10.90 14.21 -15.37
C PRO A 138 12.21 14.36 -14.59
N THR A 139 13.02 15.36 -14.93
CA THR A 139 14.32 15.59 -14.28
C THR A 139 14.21 15.95 -12.80
N GLU A 140 13.05 16.48 -12.40
CA GLU A 140 12.69 16.92 -11.06
C GLU A 140 12.31 15.75 -10.15
N VAL A 141 11.98 14.57 -10.69
CA VAL A 141 11.55 13.40 -9.92
C VAL A 141 12.60 12.30 -9.98
N GLN A 142 13.05 11.85 -8.83
CA GLN A 142 13.96 10.72 -8.70
C GLN A 142 13.18 9.41 -8.49
N PHE A 143 13.85 8.27 -8.63
CA PHE A 143 13.31 7.01 -8.15
C PHE A 143 13.07 7.08 -6.64
N ARG A 144 11.93 6.55 -6.16
CA ARG A 144 11.61 6.51 -4.72
C ARG A 144 12.73 5.86 -3.91
N TYR A 145 13.33 4.82 -4.47
CA TYR A 145 14.59 4.25 -4.00
C TYR A 145 15.60 4.19 -5.13
N ARG A 146 16.83 4.61 -4.85
CA ARG A 146 17.98 4.39 -5.75
C ARG A 146 18.72 3.14 -5.33
N SER A 147 19.36 2.50 -6.29
CA SER A 147 19.94 1.17 -6.16
C SER A 147 20.81 0.98 -4.90
N PRO A 148 21.71 1.89 -4.50
CA PRO A 148 22.55 1.67 -3.32
C PRO A 148 21.80 1.57 -1.99
N TYR A 149 20.53 1.98 -1.93
CA TYR A 149 19.68 1.91 -0.75
C TYR A 149 18.31 1.29 -1.04
N PHE A 150 18.15 0.61 -2.17
CA PHE A 150 16.91 -0.04 -2.55
C PHE A 150 16.79 -1.42 -1.90
N LYS A 151 16.61 -1.42 -0.58
CA LYS A 151 16.61 -2.65 0.24
C LYS A 151 15.59 -3.69 -0.22
N HIS A 152 14.41 -3.27 -0.67
CA HIS A 152 13.35 -4.16 -1.13
C HIS A 152 13.83 -5.19 -2.18
N ILE A 153 14.78 -4.81 -3.03
CA ILE A 153 15.23 -5.64 -4.15
C ILE A 153 16.68 -6.13 -4.02
N PHE A 154 17.41 -5.70 -2.98
CA PHE A 154 18.83 -6.01 -2.78
C PHE A 154 19.19 -6.54 -1.39
N ASP A 155 18.32 -6.40 -0.38
CA ASP A 155 18.56 -6.88 0.98
C ASP A 155 18.02 -8.30 1.19
N ASN A 156 16.91 -8.64 0.51
CA ASN A 156 16.32 -9.97 0.50
C ASN A 156 15.57 -10.24 -0.82
N ASP A 157 15.16 -11.49 -1.04
CA ASP A 157 14.46 -11.90 -2.26
C ASP A 157 12.93 -11.63 -2.21
N GLN A 158 12.44 -10.77 -1.31
CA GLN A 158 10.99 -10.56 -1.16
C GLN A 158 10.38 -9.76 -2.31
N TYR A 159 11.10 -8.76 -2.83
CA TYR A 159 10.61 -7.88 -3.91
C TYR A 159 11.59 -7.74 -5.08
N SER A 160 12.63 -8.58 -5.16
CA SER A 160 13.52 -8.66 -6.32
C SER A 160 12.70 -9.05 -7.57
N CYS A 161 12.66 -8.19 -8.60
CA CYS A 161 11.75 -8.31 -9.75
C CYS A 161 10.27 -8.31 -9.34
N GLY A 162 9.94 -7.70 -8.21
CA GLY A 162 8.63 -7.73 -7.58
C GLY A 162 8.22 -6.40 -6.98
N TYR A 163 8.97 -5.31 -7.13
CA TYR A 163 8.56 -4.03 -6.54
C TYR A 163 7.30 -3.44 -7.21
N TYR A 164 6.94 -3.93 -8.39
CA TYR A 164 5.67 -3.59 -9.05
C TYR A 164 4.44 -4.11 -8.30
N THR A 165 4.59 -5.08 -7.38
CA THR A 165 3.46 -5.65 -6.64
C THR A 165 2.74 -4.62 -5.79
N TYR A 166 3.44 -3.58 -5.30
CA TYR A 166 2.79 -2.44 -4.64
C TYR A 166 1.72 -1.78 -5.52
N LEU A 167 1.99 -1.59 -6.82
CA LEU A 167 1.02 -1.03 -7.77
C LEU A 167 -0.04 -2.04 -8.18
N TRP A 168 0.35 -3.32 -8.29
CA TRP A 168 -0.56 -4.40 -8.63
C TRP A 168 -1.62 -4.58 -7.54
N SER A 169 -1.20 -4.70 -6.29
CA SER A 169 -2.10 -4.81 -5.14
C SER A 169 -2.91 -3.54 -4.92
N GLN A 170 -2.41 -2.37 -5.31
CA GLN A 170 -3.18 -1.12 -5.30
C GLN A 170 -4.40 -1.15 -6.23
N VAL A 171 -4.35 -1.92 -7.32
CA VAL A 171 -5.53 -2.15 -8.16
C VAL A 171 -6.55 -2.99 -7.42
N LEU A 172 -6.10 -4.04 -6.73
CA LEU A 172 -6.95 -4.95 -5.96
C LEU A 172 -7.61 -4.23 -4.78
N GLU A 173 -6.82 -3.56 -3.94
CA GLU A 173 -7.30 -2.92 -2.73
C GLU A 173 -8.26 -1.76 -3.05
N ALA A 174 -7.95 -0.93 -4.05
CA ALA A 174 -8.77 0.23 -4.37
C ALA A 174 -10.14 -0.20 -4.94
N ASP A 175 -10.17 -1.25 -5.77
CA ASP A 175 -11.43 -1.83 -6.24
C ASP A 175 -12.16 -2.60 -5.13
N ALA A 176 -11.47 -3.38 -4.31
CA ALA A 176 -12.04 -4.06 -3.14
C ALA A 176 -12.74 -3.08 -2.20
N PHE A 177 -12.10 -1.94 -1.96
CA PHE A 177 -12.60 -0.89 -1.09
C PHE A 177 -13.89 -0.24 -1.60
N LYS A 178 -14.12 -0.20 -2.92
CA LYS A 178 -15.39 0.29 -3.49
C LYS A 178 -16.60 -0.44 -2.93
N ARG A 179 -16.46 -1.73 -2.60
CA ARG A 179 -17.55 -2.50 -1.97
C ARG A 179 -17.94 -1.89 -0.62
N PHE A 180 -16.95 -1.58 0.22
CA PHE A 180 -17.19 -0.88 1.49
C PHE A 180 -17.78 0.52 1.27
N GLU A 181 -17.31 1.29 0.29
CA GLU A 181 -17.90 2.60 0.01
C GLU A 181 -19.38 2.52 -0.42
N GLN A 182 -19.74 1.48 -1.18
CA GLN A 182 -21.10 1.27 -1.69
C GLN A 182 -22.06 0.74 -0.62
N GLU A 183 -21.59 -0.17 0.23
CA GLU A 183 -22.42 -0.88 1.22
C GLU A 183 -22.30 -0.30 2.64
N GLY A 184 -21.35 0.60 2.87
CA GLY A 184 -21.03 1.23 4.15
C GLY A 184 -19.64 0.85 4.67
N VAL A 185 -18.82 1.85 4.96
CA VAL A 185 -17.42 1.68 5.39
C VAL A 185 -17.30 0.79 6.63
N MET A 186 -18.21 0.95 7.60
CA MET A 186 -18.25 0.14 8.82
C MET A 186 -19.25 -1.02 8.74
N ASN A 187 -19.64 -1.45 7.55
CA ASN A 187 -20.61 -2.52 7.37
C ASN A 187 -20.03 -3.86 7.86
N ARG A 188 -20.65 -4.41 8.91
CA ARG A 188 -20.21 -5.66 9.54
C ARG A 188 -20.28 -6.87 8.61
N ALA A 189 -21.29 -6.97 7.75
CA ALA A 189 -21.41 -8.11 6.83
C ALA A 189 -20.28 -8.10 5.79
N VAL A 190 -19.95 -6.94 5.24
CA VAL A 190 -18.81 -6.79 4.31
C VAL A 190 -17.48 -7.07 5.02
N ALA A 191 -17.33 -6.62 6.27
CA ALA A 191 -16.15 -6.92 7.08
C ALA A 191 -16.02 -8.42 7.41
N ASP A 192 -17.12 -9.11 7.72
CA ASP A 192 -17.13 -10.55 7.95
C ASP A 192 -16.78 -11.31 6.65
N ASP A 193 -17.29 -10.88 5.49
CA ASP A 193 -16.88 -11.44 4.19
C ASP A 193 -15.38 -11.23 3.91
N TYR A 194 -14.87 -10.00 4.10
CA TYR A 194 -13.45 -9.69 3.93
C TYR A 194 -12.57 -10.54 4.86
N ARG A 195 -12.99 -10.67 6.11
CA ARG A 195 -12.33 -11.53 7.09
C ARG A 195 -12.30 -12.97 6.60
N HIS A 196 -13.44 -13.57 6.26
CA HIS A 196 -13.51 -14.99 5.90
C HIS A 196 -12.83 -15.33 4.58
N LEU A 197 -12.97 -14.47 3.58
CA LEU A 197 -12.51 -14.75 2.22
C LEU A 197 -11.08 -14.31 1.97
N ILE A 198 -10.56 -13.33 2.70
CA ILE A 198 -9.21 -12.80 2.50
C ILE A 198 -8.33 -13.08 3.72
N LEU A 199 -8.68 -12.54 4.90
CA LEU A 199 -7.79 -12.59 6.06
C LEU A 199 -7.65 -13.98 6.70
N GLU A 200 -8.74 -14.75 6.76
CA GLU A 200 -8.75 -16.10 7.35
C GLU A 200 -8.26 -17.15 6.35
N ALA A 201 -8.34 -16.89 5.05
CA ALA A 201 -8.12 -17.89 4.01
C ALA A 201 -6.65 -18.26 3.85
N GLY A 202 -5.74 -17.27 3.97
CA GLY A 202 -4.35 -17.46 3.56
C GLY A 202 -4.28 -17.97 2.11
N ASP A 203 -3.34 -18.86 1.81
CA ASP A 203 -3.13 -19.42 0.48
C ASP A 203 -3.86 -20.76 0.27
N THR A 204 -5.10 -20.87 0.78
CA THR A 204 -5.87 -22.13 0.71
C THR A 204 -6.68 -22.30 -0.58
N ASP A 205 -6.83 -21.24 -1.37
CA ASP A 205 -7.51 -21.23 -2.67
C ASP A 205 -6.83 -20.16 -3.55
N ASP A 206 -7.11 -20.18 -4.85
CA ASP A 206 -6.57 -19.20 -5.79
C ASP A 206 -6.94 -17.76 -5.38
N ALA A 207 -5.95 -16.87 -5.32
CA ALA A 207 -6.08 -15.49 -4.88
C ALA A 207 -7.18 -14.74 -5.64
N MET A 208 -7.23 -14.88 -6.97
CA MET A 208 -8.23 -14.21 -7.80
C MET A 208 -9.63 -14.80 -7.59
N THR A 209 -9.72 -16.08 -7.28
CA THR A 209 -10.97 -16.75 -6.92
C THR A 209 -11.52 -16.22 -5.60
N LEU A 210 -10.69 -16.11 -4.56
CA LEU A 210 -11.07 -15.48 -3.28
C LEU A 210 -11.47 -14.02 -3.45
N TYR A 211 -10.69 -13.26 -4.24
CA TYR A 211 -11.00 -11.88 -4.58
C TYR A 211 -12.37 -11.76 -5.24
N LYS A 212 -12.65 -12.55 -6.29
CA LYS A 212 -13.95 -12.53 -6.99
C LYS A 212 -15.11 -12.91 -6.09
N ARG A 213 -14.91 -13.86 -5.16
CA ARG A 213 -15.95 -14.21 -4.17
C ARG A 213 -16.24 -13.04 -3.23
N PHE A 214 -15.20 -12.31 -2.79
CA PHE A 214 -15.38 -11.13 -1.94
C PHE A 214 -15.96 -9.95 -2.72
N ARG A 215 -15.45 -9.67 -3.91
CA ARG A 215 -15.74 -8.44 -4.66
C ARG A 215 -16.93 -8.56 -5.61
N GLY A 216 -17.27 -9.77 -6.03
CA GLY A 216 -18.30 -10.08 -7.02
C GLY A 216 -17.86 -9.92 -8.49
N GLN A 217 -16.63 -9.44 -8.73
CA GLN A 217 -16.08 -9.18 -10.05
C GLN A 217 -14.55 -9.26 -10.05
N GLU A 218 -13.95 -9.29 -11.24
CA GLU A 218 -12.52 -9.07 -11.40
C GLU A 218 -12.14 -7.61 -11.13
N PRO A 219 -10.92 -7.36 -10.62
CA PRO A 219 -10.49 -6.02 -10.29
C PRO A 219 -10.34 -5.16 -11.55
N THR A 220 -10.55 -3.85 -11.41
CA THR A 220 -10.31 -2.88 -12.48
C THR A 220 -9.43 -1.75 -11.96
N ALA A 221 -8.58 -1.18 -12.82
CA ALA A 221 -7.72 -0.08 -12.44
C ALA A 221 -8.48 1.25 -12.20
N ASP A 222 -9.79 1.29 -12.48
CA ASP A 222 -10.58 2.53 -12.43
C ASP A 222 -10.58 3.19 -11.06
N ALA A 223 -10.72 2.41 -9.99
CA ALA A 223 -10.69 2.93 -8.62
C ALA A 223 -9.32 3.53 -8.29
N LEU A 224 -8.24 2.82 -8.63
CA LEU A 224 -6.86 3.30 -8.45
C LEU A 224 -6.62 4.60 -9.23
N LEU A 225 -7.02 4.65 -10.49
CA LEU A 225 -6.85 5.83 -11.34
C LEU A 225 -7.61 7.03 -10.77
N HIS A 226 -8.84 6.84 -10.30
CA HIS A 226 -9.61 7.89 -9.65
C HIS A 226 -8.93 8.37 -8.34
N ASN A 227 -8.44 7.44 -7.51
CA ASN A 227 -7.76 7.75 -6.25
C ASN A 227 -6.47 8.54 -6.48
N ARG A 228 -5.72 8.22 -7.55
CA ARG A 228 -4.50 8.94 -7.95
C ARG A 228 -4.77 10.22 -8.77
N GLY A 229 -6.03 10.55 -9.08
CA GLY A 229 -6.38 11.72 -9.88
C GLY A 229 -5.96 11.62 -11.36
N LEU A 230 -5.93 10.39 -11.89
CA LEU A 230 -5.55 10.05 -13.26
C LEU A 230 -6.76 9.71 -14.15
N LYS A 231 -7.99 9.87 -13.63
CA LYS A 231 -9.27 9.70 -14.32
C LYS A 231 -10.30 10.65 -13.73
#